data_AF-A0A0B7GL32-F1
#
_entry.id   AF-A0A0B7GL32-F1
#
_cell.length_a   1.000
_cell.length_b   1.000
_cell.length_c   1.000
_cell.angle_alpha   90.00
_cell.angle_beta   90.00
_cell.angle_gamma   90.00
#
_symmetry.space_group_name_H-M   'P 1'
#
loop_
_entity.id
_entity.type
_entity.pdbx_description
1 polymer ?
#
loop_
_entity_poly.entity_id
_entity_poly.type
_entity_poly.pdbx_seq_one_letter_code
_entity_poly.pdbx_strand_id
1 'polypeptide(L)' 'MIINRYPLYDSKGEIGYLDYSGCVYPFGMTDNQACFFNQEDIEKIWFEGYIDGSEEKMLAKIEDKLSQIPYPKYSLNDLK' A
#
# COMPACT_ATOMS: atom_id res chain seq x y z
N MET A 1 -0.66 -4.28 10.22
CA MET A 1 -1.80 -4.86 9.48
C MET A 1 -2.06 -3.99 8.27
N ILE A 2 -2.11 -4.57 7.06
CA ILE A 2 -2.41 -3.82 5.84
C ILE A 2 -3.90 -3.44 5.86
N ILE A 3 -4.21 -2.18 5.56
CA ILE A 3 -5.58 -1.66 5.48
C ILE A 3 -5.93 -1.13 4.09
N ASN A 4 -4.94 -0.68 3.30
CA ASN A 4 -5.13 -0.33 1.90
C ASN A 4 -3.97 -0.85 1.04
N ARG A 5 -4.28 -1.14 -0.23
CA ARG A 5 -3.31 -1.45 -1.29
C ARG A 5 -3.27 -0.28 -2.27
N TYR A 6 -2.08 0.07 -2.74
CA TYR A 6 -1.83 1.19 -3.66
C TYR A 6 -2.42 2.53 -3.22
N PRO A 7 -2.28 2.97 -1.95
CA PRO A 7 -2.74 4.29 -1.54
C PRO A 7 -1.96 5.40 -2.26
N LEU A 8 -2.69 6.47 -2.62
CA LEU A 8 -2.06 7.70 -3.10
C LEU A 8 -1.54 8.50 -1.89
N TYR A 9 -0.36 9.09 -2.07
CA TYR A 9 0.32 9.91 -1.07
C TYR A 9 0.76 11.22 -1.71
N ASP A 10 0.41 12.34 -1.06
CA ASP A 10 0.85 13.67 -1.47
C ASP A 10 2.14 14.04 -0.73
N SER A 11 3.23 14.14 -1.48
CA SER A 11 4.52 14.63 -0.99
C SER A 11 4.78 16.02 -1.56
N LYS A 12 4.50 17.06 -0.77
CA LYS A 12 4.80 18.47 -1.11
C LYS A 12 4.20 18.93 -2.45
N GLY A 13 3.03 18.40 -2.83
CA GLY A 13 2.32 18.76 -4.07
C GLY A 13 2.55 17.79 -5.24
N GLU A 14 3.43 16.81 -5.09
CA GLU A 14 3.54 15.69 -6.02
C GLU A 14 2.78 14.48 -5.46
N ILE A 15 1.89 13.91 -6.29
CA ILE A 15 1.10 12.73 -5.92
C ILE A 15 1.80 11.50 -6.48
N GLY A 16 2.13 10.57 -5.61
CA GLY A 16 2.62 9.24 -5.97
C GLY A 16 1.84 8.16 -5.22
N TYR A 17 2.26 6.91 -5.36
CA TYR A 17 1.68 5.79 -4.62
C TYR A 17 2.75 4.98 -3.90
N LEU A 18 2.34 4.30 -2.83
CA LEU A 18 3.10 3.22 -2.20
C LEU A 18 2.32 1.92 -2.33
N ASP A 19 2.95 0.76 -2.12
CA ASP A 19 2.23 -0.52 -2.26
C ASP A 19 1.17 -0.69 -1.17
N TYR A 20 1.44 -0.24 0.06
CA TYR A 20 0.56 -0.45 1.20
C TYR A 20 0.43 0.76 2.11
N SER A 21 -0.73 0.82 2.77
CA SER A 21 -0.84 1.51 4.06
C SER A 21 -1.41 0.55 5.09
N GLY A 22 -0.97 0.71 6.33
CA GLY A 22 -1.30 -0.18 7.43
C GLY A 22 -1.47 0.55 8.75
N CYS A 23 -1.95 -0.21 9.74
CA CYS A 23 -2.04 0.23 11.12
C CYS A 23 -1.39 -0.80 12.06
N VAL A 24 -1.17 -0.40 13.31
CA VAL A 24 -0.53 -1.25 14.33
C VAL A 24 -1.53 -2.29 14.83
N TYR A 25 -1.16 -3.56 14.79
CA TYR A 25 -1.93 -4.65 15.39
C TYR A 25 -1.59 -4.80 16.88
N PRO A 26 -2.55 -5.06 17.78
CA PRO A 26 -3.99 -5.25 17.55
C PRO A 26 -4.82 -3.97 17.64
N PHE A 27 -4.18 -2.82 17.87
CA PHE A 27 -4.85 -1.55 18.17
C PHE A 27 -5.73 -1.00 17.03
N GLY A 28 -5.42 -1.36 15.78
CA GLY A 28 -6.16 -0.86 14.62
C GLY A 28 -5.76 0.57 14.26
N MET A 29 -6.60 1.26 13.49
CA MET A 29 -6.34 2.64 13.09
C MET A 29 -6.73 3.58 14.24
N THR A 30 -5.72 4.02 15.00
CA THR A 30 -5.89 5.00 16.08
C THR A 30 -5.37 6.35 15.59
N ASP A 31 -6.05 7.45 15.93
CA ASP A 31 -5.64 8.83 15.62
C ASP A 31 -5.51 9.18 14.12
N ASN A 32 -6.16 8.41 13.24
CA ASN A 32 -6.16 8.64 11.79
C ASN A 32 -4.77 8.62 11.14
N GLN A 33 -3.79 8.01 11.81
CA GLN A 33 -2.44 7.83 11.30
C GLN A 33 -2.32 6.44 10.65
N ALA A 34 -1.91 6.44 9.39
CA ALA A 34 -1.60 5.22 8.65
C ALA A 34 -0.08 5.18 8.37
N CYS A 35 0.51 4.00 8.54
CA CYS A 35 1.89 3.74 8.15
C CYS A 35 1.90 3.37 6.67
N PHE A 36 2.64 4.11 5.85
CA PHE A 36 2.83 3.81 4.43
C PHE A 36 4.15 3.07 4.25
N PHE A 37 4.17 2.04 3.40
CA PHE A 37 5.35 1.23 3.13
C PHE A 37 5.16 0.42 1.85
N ASN A 38 6.25 -0.03 1.25
CA ASN A 38 6.23 -0.88 0.07
C ASN A 38 6.42 -2.36 0.41
N GLN A 39 6.22 -3.23 -0.58
CA GLN A 39 6.49 -4.66 -0.45
C GLN A 39 7.94 -4.93 -0.04
N GLU A 40 8.90 -4.17 -0.58
CA GLU A 40 10.33 -4.32 -0.23
C GLU A 40 10.67 -3.98 1.23
N ASP A 41 9.81 -3.23 1.92
CA ASP A 41 10.01 -2.83 3.32
C ASP A 41 9.46 -3.89 4.31
N ILE A 42 8.78 -4.93 3.80
CA ILE A 42 8.21 -5.99 4.64
C ILE A 42 9.25 -7.08 4.90
N GLU A 43 9.78 -7.12 6.12
CA GLU A 43 10.72 -8.17 6.53
C GLU A 43 10.03 -9.53 6.69
N LYS A 44 8.83 -9.55 7.30
CA LYS A 44 8.12 -10.78 7.62
C LYS A 44 6.60 -10.60 7.64
N ILE A 45 5.91 -11.57 7.02
CA ILE A 45 4.46 -11.69 7.09
C ILE A 45 4.11 -12.77 8.11
N TRP A 46 3.33 -12.40 9.14
CA TRP A 46 2.88 -13.33 10.18
C TRP A 46 1.58 -14.04 9.81
N PHE A 47 0.72 -13.37 9.03
CA PHE A 47 -0.55 -13.89 8.56
C PHE A 47 -1.04 -13.08 7.35
N GLU A 48 -1.43 -13.77 6.28
CA GLU A 48 -1.89 -13.13 5.03
C GLU A 48 -3.40 -12.88 5.00
N GLY A 49 -4.18 -13.58 5.84
CA GLY A 49 -5.64 -13.52 5.79
C GLY A 49 -6.24 -14.52 4.81
N TYR A 50 -7.50 -14.29 4.46
CA TYR A 50 -8.22 -15.08 3.46
C TYR A 50 -8.25 -14.31 2.15
N ILE A 51 -8.08 -15.01 1.04
CA ILE A 51 -8.14 -14.46 -0.32
C ILE A 51 -9.18 -15.26 -1.10
N ASP A 52 -10.02 -14.58 -1.86
CA ASP A 52 -10.97 -15.20 -2.77
C ASP A 52 -10.60 -14.94 -4.23
N GLY A 53 -11.25 -15.66 -5.15
CA GLY A 53 -10.98 -15.52 -6.58
C GLY A 53 -11.42 -14.17 -7.18
N SER A 54 -12.20 -13.36 -6.44
CA SER A 54 -12.55 -12.01 -6.87
C SER A 54 -11.41 -11.05 -6.57
N GLU A 55 -10.79 -11.17 -5.39
CA GLU A 55 -9.60 -10.43 -4.98
C GLU A 55 -8.42 -10.72 -5.92
N GLU A 56 -8.16 -12.00 -6.25
CA GLU A 56 -7.10 -12.36 -7.21
C GLU A 56 -7.29 -11.67 -8.57
N LYS A 57 -8.53 -11.69 -9.10
CA LYS A 57 -8.85 -11.02 -10.38
C LYS A 57 -8.75 -9.51 -10.30
N MET A 58 -9.07 -8.92 -9.14
CA MET A 58 -8.94 -7.48 -8.92
C MET A 58 -7.48 -7.08 -8.89
N LEU A 59 -6.63 -7.82 -8.17
CA LEU A 59 -5.19 -7.57 -8.08
C LEU A 59 -4.52 -7.66 -9.45
N ALA A 60 -4.80 -8.71 -10.23
CA ALA A 60 -4.25 -8.86 -11.57
C ALA A 60 -4.62 -7.68 -12.50
N LYS A 61 -5.85 -7.15 -12.40
CA LYS A 61 -6.28 -5.97 -13.16
C LYS A 61 -5.61 -4.68 -12.69
N ILE A 62 -5.30 -4.57 -11.41
CA ILE A 62 -4.59 -3.41 -10.86
C ILE A 62 -3.14 -3.43 -11.36
N GLU A 63 -2.46 -4.57 -11.31
CA GLU A 63 -1.09 -4.76 -11.81
C GLU A 63 -0.96 -4.42 -13.30
N ASP A 64 -1.90 -4.87 -14.13
CA ASP A 64 -1.93 -4.53 -15.57
C ASP A 64 -2.01 -3.01 -15.81
N LYS A 65 -2.82 -2.32 -14.99
CA LYS A 65 -3.07 -0.87 -15.11
C LYS A 65 -2.04 0.00 -14.41
N LEU A 66 -1.28 -0.53 -13.46
CA LEU A 66 -0.26 0.20 -12.69
C LEU A 66 0.83 0.80 -13.59
N SER A 67 1.10 0.18 -14.74
CA SER A 67 2.03 0.72 -15.73
C SER A 67 1.50 1.95 -16.50
N GLN A 68 0.19 2.21 -16.44
CA GLN A 68 -0.50 3.22 -17.26
C GLN A 68 -0.91 4.47 -16.46
N ILE A 69 -0.76 4.45 -15.13
CA ILE A 69 -1.16 5.58 -14.29
C ILE A 69 -0.08 6.68 -14.32
N PRO A 70 -0.49 7.96 -14.15
CA PRO A 70 0.45 9.09 -14.16
C PRO A 70 1.22 9.26 -12.84
N TYR A 71 0.97 8.41 -11.84
CA TYR A 71 1.53 8.54 -10.50
C TYR A 71 2.76 7.65 -10.34
N PRO A 72 3.92 8.20 -9.94
CA PRO A 72 5.11 7.40 -9.70
C PRO A 72 4.98 6.54 -8.44
N LYS A 73 5.71 5.41 -8.41
CA LYS A 73 5.92 4.63 -7.18
C LYS A 73 6.94 5.37 -6.32
N TYR A 74 6.59 5.68 -5.07
CA TYR A 74 7.52 6.25 -4.11
C TYR A 74 8.23 5.18 -3.31
N SER A 75 9.51 5.42 -2.99
CA SER A 75 10.24 4.70 -1.94
C SER A 75 10.23 5.51 -0.65
N LEU A 76 10.40 4.85 0.50
CA LEU A 76 10.51 5.53 1.80
C LEU A 76 11.68 6.51 1.87
N ASN A 77 12.71 6.34 1.03
CA ASN A 77 13.81 7.30 0.94
C ASN A 77 13.42 8.60 0.22
N ASP A 78 12.43 8.56 -0.68
CA ASP A 78 11.96 9.73 -1.43
C ASP A 78 11.08 10.65 -0.56
N LEU A 79 10.55 10.11 0.55
CA LEU A 79 9.63 10.78 1.46
C LEU A 79 10.31 11.39 2.70
N LYS A 80 11.64 11.37 2.76
CA LYS A 80 12.44 11.94 3.86
C LYS A 80 12.64 13.45 3.75
#